data_AF-A0A327Y952-F1
#
_entry.id   AF-A0A327Y952-F1
#
_cell.length_a   1.000
_cell.length_b   1.000
_cell.length_c   1.000
_cell.angle_alpha   90.00
_cell.angle_beta   90.00
_cell.angle_gamma   90.00
#
_symmetry.space_group_name_H-M   'P 1'
#
loop_
_entity.id
_entity.type
_entity.pdbx_description
1 polymer ?
#
loop_
_entity_poly.entity_id
_entity_poly.type
_entity_poly.pdbx_seq_one_letter_code
_entity_poly.pdbx_strand_id
1 'polypeptide(L)' 'MDKKTCWIVIFLSLAVNVVMLQWTVEAYFGLEYERVYLFTSIACLSVLAALAAFFRWRNLEYKEKK' A
#
# COMPACT_ATOMS: atom_id res chain seq x y z
N MET A 1 4.08 -0.58 17.43
CA MET A 1 2.83 -0.36 16.68
C MET A 1 1.81 -1.23 17.33
N ASP A 2 0.75 -0.63 17.84
CA ASP A 2 -0.37 -1.39 18.37
C ASP A 2 -1.08 -2.12 17.21
N LYS A 3 -1.80 -3.22 17.50
CA LYS A 3 -2.53 -3.98 16.46
C LYS A 3 -3.43 -3.06 15.62
N LYS A 4 -4.05 -2.08 16.27
CA LYS A 4 -4.88 -1.03 15.64
C LYS A 4 -4.09 -0.16 14.67
N THR A 5 -2.87 0.24 15.03
CA THR A 5 -2.00 1.05 14.17
C THR A 5 -1.60 0.29 12.90
N CYS A 6 -1.27 -1.00 12.99
CA CYS A 6 -0.95 -1.79 11.79
C CYS A 6 -2.16 -1.90 10.84
N TRP A 7 -3.36 -2.08 11.40
CA TRP A 7 -4.59 -2.15 10.61
C TRP A 7 -4.88 -0.83 9.89
N ILE A 8 -4.70 0.31 10.59
CA ILE A 8 -4.83 1.65 9.99
C ILE A 8 -3.83 1.83 8.84
N VAL A 9 -2.58 1.42 9.01
CA VAL A 9 -1.54 1.54 7.96
C VAL A 9 -1.87 0.68 6.74
N ILE A 10 -2.36 -0.55 6.93
CA ILE A 10 -2.79 -1.42 5.83
C ILE A 10 -3.96 -0.79 5.08
N PHE A 11 -4.95 -0.27 5.80
CA PHE A 11 -6.12 0.37 5.21
C PHE A 11 -5.75 1.62 4.42
N LEU A 12 -4.89 2.49 4.98
CA LEU A 12 -4.37 3.68 4.30
C LEU A 12 -3.58 3.31 3.05
N SER A 13 -2.71 2.30 3.15
CA SER A 13 -1.93 1.81 2.01
C SER A 13 -2.83 1.30 0.89
N LEU A 14 -3.92 0.61 1.24
CA LEU A 14 -4.92 0.14 0.27
C LEU A 14 -5.66 1.30 -0.40
N ALA A 15 -6.08 2.31 0.35
CA ALA A 15 -6.72 3.51 -0.20
C ALA A 15 -5.80 4.25 -1.19
N VAL A 16 -4.53 4.43 -0.82
CA VAL A 16 -3.52 5.02 -1.71
C VAL A 16 -3.34 4.18 -2.97
N ASN A 17 -3.34 2.85 -2.85
CA ASN A 17 -3.18 1.95 -3.99
C ASN A 17 -4.33 2.08 -5.00
N VAL A 18 -5.58 2.18 -4.51
CA VAL A 18 -6.77 2.38 -5.36
C VAL A 18 -6.69 3.70 -6.12
N VAL A 19 -6.32 4.79 -5.44
CA VAL A 19 -6.18 6.12 -6.07
C VAL A 19 -5.05 6.11 -7.10
N MET A 20 -3.89 5.54 -6.78
CA MET A 20 -2.77 5.44 -7.71
C MET A 20 -3.12 4.60 -8.93
N LEU A 21 -3.89 3.52 -8.76
CA LEU A 21 -4.37 2.71 -9.89
C LEU A 21 -5.27 3.53 -10.81
N GLN A 22 -6.22 4.29 -10.25
CA GLN A 22 -7.10 5.16 -11.05
C GLN A 22 -6.29 6.17 -11.88
N TRP A 23 -5.33 6.86 -11.25
CA TRP A 23 -4.47 7.82 -11.95
C TRP A 23 -3.53 7.17 -12.96
N THR A 24 -3.08 5.93 -12.70
CA THR A 24 -2.29 5.16 -13.66
C THR A 24 -3.11 4.86 -14.93
N VAL A 25 -4.38 4.48 -14.77
CA VAL A 25 -5.29 4.24 -15.90
C VAL A 25 -5.54 5.53 -16.68
N GLU A 26 -5.80 6.64 -15.99
CA GLU A 26 -6.00 7.95 -16.60
C GLU A 26 -4.76 8.43 -17.37
N ALA A 27 -3.58 8.33 -16.77
CA ALA A 27 -2.31 8.68 -17.41
C ALA A 27 -2.00 7.78 -18.62
N TYR A 28 -2.35 6.50 -18.56
CA TYR A 28 -2.16 5.57 -19.69
C TYR A 28 -3.03 5.96 -20.89
N PHE A 29 -4.31 6.27 -20.65
CA PHE A 29 -5.20 6.76 -21.71
C PHE A 29 -4.85 8.17 -22.19
N GLY A 30 -4.29 9.01 -21.32
CA GLY A 30 -3.76 10.33 -21.64
C GLY A 30 -2.42 10.29 -22.41
N LEU A 31 -1.85 9.11 -22.67
CA LEU A 31 -0.52 8.91 -23.27
C LEU A 31 0.63 9.56 -22.45
N GLU A 32 0.40 9.84 -21.18
CA GLU A 32 1.37 10.40 -20.24
C GLU A 32 2.19 9.28 -19.57
N TYR A 33 2.97 8.55 -20.37
CA TYR A 33 3.69 7.36 -19.90
C TYR A 33 4.66 7.64 -18.73
N GLU A 34 5.25 8.83 -18.65
CA GLU A 34 6.10 9.22 -17.52
C GLU A 34 5.33 9.18 -16.19
N ARG A 35 4.07 9.66 -16.19
CA ARG A 35 3.19 9.61 -15.03
C ARG A 35 2.75 8.18 -14.70
N VAL A 36 2.52 7.34 -15.71
CA VAL A 36 2.20 5.91 -15.53
C VAL A 36 3.30 5.21 -14.73
N TYR A 37 4.57 5.40 -15.09
CA TYR A 37 5.69 4.80 -14.37
C TYR A 37 5.81 5.36 -12.96
N LEU A 38 5.60 6.67 -12.79
CA LEU A 38 5.63 7.33 -11.48
C LEU A 38 4.54 6.74 -10.56
N PHE A 39 3.28 6.72 -10.98
CA PHE A 39 2.17 6.20 -10.17
C PHE A 39 2.32 4.70 -9.89
N THR A 40 2.78 3.93 -10.86
CA THR A 40 3.07 2.49 -10.68
C THR A 40 4.17 2.27 -9.64
N SER A 41 5.23 3.10 -9.64
CA SER A 41 6.30 3.02 -8.65
C SER A 41 5.80 3.32 -7.23
N ILE A 42 4.96 4.36 -7.08
CA ILE A 42 4.33 4.71 -5.79
C ILE A 42 3.40 3.58 -5.33
N ALA A 43 2.59 3.02 -6.24
CA ALA A 43 1.74 1.88 -5.93
C ALA A 43 2.55 0.69 -5.42
N CYS A 44 3.66 0.36 -6.07
CA CYS A 44 4.56 -0.71 -5.64
C CYS A 44 5.14 -0.45 -4.23
N LEU A 45 5.62 0.77 -3.97
CA LEU A 45 6.13 1.15 -2.65
C LEU A 45 5.05 1.06 -1.56
N SER A 46 3.81 1.44 -1.86
CA SER A 46 2.70 1.33 -0.91
C SER A 46 2.35 -0.12 -0.58
N VAL A 47 2.47 -1.05 -1.54
CA VAL A 47 2.29 -2.50 -1.29
C VAL A 47 3.39 -3.02 -0.36
N LEU A 48 4.65 -2.60 -0.56
CA LEU A 48 5.75 -2.98 0.33
C LEU A 48 5.52 -2.48 1.76
N ALA A 49 5.03 -1.24 1.92
CA ALA A 49 4.67 -0.70 3.23
C ALA A 49 3.52 -1.50 3.88
N ALA A 50 2.50 -1.85 3.11
CA ALA A 50 1.38 -2.69 3.57
C ALA A 50 1.85 -4.09 4.00
N LEU A 51 2.74 -4.72 3.22
CA LEU A 51 3.32 -6.02 3.55
C LEU A 51 4.15 -5.96 4.83
N ALA A 52 5.00 -4.94 4.99
CA ALA A 52 5.77 -4.75 6.23
C ALA A 52 4.85 -4.57 7.45
N ALA A 53 3.79 -3.79 7.32
CA ALA A 53 2.78 -3.63 8.36
C ALA A 53 2.04 -4.95 8.68
N PHE A 54 1.72 -5.75 7.65
CA PHE A 54 1.10 -7.06 7.81
C PHE A 54 2.00 -8.06 8.53
N PHE A 55 3.27 -8.19 8.13
CA PHE A 55 4.23 -9.06 8.83
C PHE A 55 4.42 -8.64 10.28
N ARG A 56 4.43 -7.33 10.55
CA ARG A 56 4.55 -6.80 11.91
C ARG A 56 3.30 -7.06 12.75
N TRP A 57 2.10 -6.91 12.17
CA TRP A 57 0.84 -7.30 12.81
C TRP A 57 0.82 -8.80 13.13
N ARG A 58 1.20 -9.64 12.17
CA ARG A 58 1.30 -11.10 12.33
C ARG A 58 2.24 -11.45 13.48
N ASN A 59 3.43 -10.85 13.54
CA ASN A 59 4.39 -11.10 14.63
C ASN A 59 3.86 -10.69 16.01
N LEU A 60 3.05 -9.62 16.09
CA LEU A 60 2.42 -9.21 17.34
C LEU A 60 1.34 -10.21 17.77
N GLU A 61 0.48 -10.64 16.84
CA GLU A 61 -0.56 -11.66 17.07
C GLU A 61 0.01 -12.97 17.64
N TYR A 62 1.12 -13.47 17.07
CA TYR A 62 1.73 -14.74 17.51
C TYR A 62 2.57 -14.60 18.78
N LYS A 63 3.08 -13.40 19.12
CA LYS A 63 3.77 -13.16 20.40
C LYS A 63 2.80 -13.07 21.58
N GLU A 64 1.59 -12.56 21.35
CA GLU A 64 0.55 -12.45 22.39
C GLU A 64 -0.05 -13.81 22.78
N LYS A 65 0.09 -14.83 21.91
CA LYS A 65 -0.40 -16.20 22.15
C LYS A 65 0.60 -17.12 22.85
N LYS A 66 1.77 -16.63 23.25
CA LYS A 66 2.84 -17.43 23.88
C LYS A 66 3.08 -16.95 25.30
#